data_AF-A0A841VF88-F1
#
_entry.id   AF-A0A841VF88-F1
#
_cell.length_a   1.000
_cell.length_b   1.000
_cell.length_c   1.000
_cell.angle_alpha   90.00
_cell.angle_beta   90.00
_cell.angle_gamma   90.00
#
_symmetry.space_group_name_H-M   'P 1'
#
loop_
_entity.id
_entity.type
_entity.pdbx_description
1 polymer ?
#
loop_
_entity_poly.entity_id
_entity_poly.type
_entity_poly.pdbx_seq_one_letter_code
_entity_poly.pdbx_strand_id
1 'polypeptide(L)'
;MKVKLLSALNDNNVDLAQTSSQRQLAMTISAIAGEFDQNLPLNLCLILDRSGSMHGQPIKTVIQAVEGLIDRLKIGDRISVVAFSGTAEVIIPNQAIEDPESIKSQIKSKLSASGGTAIAEGLELGITELMKGTRGAVSQAVLLTDGHGESALRIWKWDIGRDDNKRCLKLAQKAAKLNLTINTFGFGNNWNQDLLEKIADVGGGTLAHIEHPEQAVEQFSRLFGRIQSIGLTNAYLLLSLVPNVRLAELKPIAQVAPDTIELPVEREADGSFAVRLGDLMQDVQRVVLANIYLGQLPEGKQAIGHLQIRYDDPLVNQEGLLSPLVPVYADVVRAYQPDSNPQVQQSILALAKYRQTQLAEAKLLQGDRTGAATMLQTAAKTALQIGDKGAATVLQSSATRLQAGEELSEADLKKTRIVSKTVLQE
;
A
#
# COMPACT_ATOMS: atom_id res chain seq x y z
N MET A 1 20.71 -9.88 13.95
CA MET A 1 19.54 -8.97 13.95
C MET A 1 18.96 -9.00 12.54
N LYS A 2 17.66 -9.31 12.36
CA LYS A 2 17.02 -9.47 11.04
C LYS A 2 16.24 -8.22 10.58
N VAL A 3 16.04 -7.26 11.48
CA VAL A 3 15.30 -6.02 11.22
C VAL A 3 16.19 -4.83 11.58
N LYS A 4 16.29 -3.86 10.68
CA LYS A 4 16.86 -2.54 10.95
C LYS A 4 15.73 -1.58 11.28
N LEU A 5 15.75 -1.03 12.49
CA LEU A 5 14.78 -0.06 13.00
C LEU A 5 15.54 1.18 13.50
N LEU A 6 15.30 2.31 12.87
CA LEU A 6 15.86 3.61 13.24
C LEU A 6 14.74 4.60 13.53
N SER A 7 15.01 5.60 14.36
CA SER A 7 14.04 6.64 14.69
C SER A 7 14.67 8.03 14.77
N ALA A 8 13.94 9.05 14.37
CA ALA A 8 14.34 10.45 14.48
C ALA A 8 13.14 11.38 14.70
N LEU A 9 13.30 12.41 15.52
CA LEU A 9 12.33 13.49 15.63
C LEU A 9 12.57 14.56 14.57
N ASN A 10 11.52 15.26 14.18
CA ASN A 10 11.63 16.43 13.29
C ASN A 10 12.40 17.59 13.92
N ASP A 11 12.33 17.69 15.24
CA ASP A 11 13.13 18.54 16.10
C ASP A 11 13.40 17.79 17.41
N ASN A 12 14.68 17.53 17.68
CA ASN A 12 15.07 16.73 18.84
C ASN A 12 14.96 17.52 20.16
N ASN A 13 15.08 18.85 20.10
CA ASN A 13 14.99 19.72 21.27
C ASN A 13 13.53 20.02 21.60
N VAL A 14 13.19 20.07 22.89
CA VAL A 14 11.87 20.41 23.42
C VAL A 14 12.02 21.54 24.43
N ASP A 15 11.23 22.60 24.27
CA ASP A 15 11.27 23.75 25.16
C ASP A 15 10.63 23.41 26.51
N LEU A 16 11.41 23.46 27.59
CA LEU A 16 10.95 23.19 28.96
C LEU A 16 9.80 24.12 29.39
N ALA A 17 9.72 25.34 28.84
CA ALA A 17 8.68 26.29 29.19
C ALA A 17 7.31 25.94 28.57
N GLN A 18 7.27 25.09 27.54
CA GLN A 18 6.03 24.70 26.89
C GLN A 18 5.29 23.63 27.70
N THR A 19 3.98 23.79 27.83
CA THR A 19 3.10 22.80 28.49
C THR A 19 2.84 21.57 27.62
N SER A 20 2.95 21.74 26.30
CA SER A 20 2.79 20.69 25.31
C SER A 20 3.55 21.08 24.04
N SER A 21 4.32 20.15 23.50
CA SER A 21 5.06 20.32 22.25
C SER A 21 4.71 19.20 21.28
N GLN A 22 4.32 19.57 20.06
CA GLN A 22 4.05 18.61 18.99
C GLN A 22 5.36 18.20 18.29
N ARG A 23 5.55 16.90 18.06
CA ARG A 23 6.68 16.37 17.28
C ARG A 23 6.20 15.31 16.28
N GLN A 24 6.94 15.21 15.18
CA GLN A 24 6.82 14.14 14.20
C GLN A 24 8.00 13.19 14.43
N LEU A 25 7.68 11.95 14.78
CA LEU A 25 8.62 10.87 14.95
C LEU A 25 8.65 10.05 13.67
N ALA A 26 9.77 10.13 12.93
CA ALA A 26 10.04 9.23 11.82
C ALA A 26 10.65 7.93 12.32
N MET A 27 10.16 6.83 11.77
CA MET A 27 10.62 5.47 12.04
C MET A 27 10.95 4.82 10.71
N THR A 28 12.21 4.42 10.53
CA THR A 28 12.70 3.79 9.31
C THR A 28 12.90 2.31 9.57
N ILE A 29 12.22 1.47 8.79
CA ILE A 29 12.15 0.02 8.98
C ILE A 29 12.56 -0.70 7.69
N SER A 30 13.41 -1.72 7.81
CA SER A 30 13.76 -2.63 6.69
C SER A 30 14.17 -4.00 7.22
N ALA A 31 14.00 -5.04 6.40
CA ALA A 31 14.65 -6.32 6.65
C ALA A 31 16.16 -6.20 6.38
N ILE A 32 16.98 -6.89 7.16
CA ILE A 32 18.42 -6.97 6.94
C ILE A 32 18.69 -8.21 6.10
N ALA A 33 19.31 -8.02 4.94
CA ALA A 33 19.74 -9.13 4.10
C ALA A 33 20.76 -10.02 4.86
N GLY A 34 20.55 -11.33 4.83
CA GLY A 34 21.47 -12.32 5.39
C GLY A 34 22.58 -12.70 4.42
N GLU A 35 23.71 -13.21 4.94
CA GLU A 35 24.85 -13.69 4.13
C GLU A 35 24.50 -14.86 3.18
N PHE A 36 23.37 -15.54 3.40
CA PHE A 36 22.86 -16.67 2.61
C PHE A 36 21.40 -16.45 2.17
N ASP A 37 21.03 -15.24 1.77
CA ASP A 37 19.65 -14.99 1.33
C ASP A 37 19.32 -15.76 0.04
N GLN A 38 18.58 -16.84 0.22
CA GLN A 38 17.77 -17.44 -0.83
C GLN A 38 16.46 -16.65 -0.89
N ASN A 39 16.01 -16.27 -2.09
CA ASN A 39 14.66 -15.73 -2.27
C ASN A 39 13.66 -16.68 -1.61
N LEU A 40 12.78 -16.13 -0.78
CA LEU A 40 11.68 -16.88 -0.19
C LEU A 40 10.82 -17.51 -1.30
N PRO A 41 10.38 -18.78 -1.14
CA PRO A 41 9.40 -19.37 -2.05
C PRO A 41 8.16 -18.47 -2.15
N LEU A 42 7.69 -18.25 -3.36
CA LEU A 42 6.52 -17.44 -3.64
C LEU A 42 5.29 -18.34 -3.81
N ASN A 43 4.22 -18.02 -3.09
CA ASN A 43 2.89 -18.56 -3.33
C ASN A 43 2.02 -17.46 -3.96
N LEU A 44 1.89 -17.49 -5.29
CA LEU A 44 1.24 -16.44 -6.07
C LEU A 44 -0.16 -16.86 -6.52
N CYS A 45 -1.15 -16.00 -6.31
CA CYS A 45 -2.47 -16.15 -6.92
C CYS A 45 -2.80 -14.97 -7.84
N LEU A 46 -3.07 -15.27 -9.10
CA LEU A 46 -3.54 -14.29 -10.07
C LEU A 46 -5.07 -14.34 -10.11
N ILE A 47 -5.73 -13.22 -9.80
CA ILE A 47 -7.18 -13.07 -9.80
C ILE A 47 -7.52 -12.15 -10.96
N LEU A 48 -7.88 -12.73 -12.09
CA LEU A 48 -7.94 -12.05 -13.39
C LEU A 48 -9.38 -11.80 -13.81
N ASP A 49 -9.70 -10.53 -14.07
CA ASP A 49 -10.96 -10.14 -14.68
C ASP A 49 -11.02 -10.65 -16.12
N ARG A 50 -12.11 -11.32 -16.44
CA ARG A 50 -12.45 -11.77 -17.80
C ARG A 50 -13.82 -11.25 -18.22
N SER A 51 -14.27 -10.12 -17.70
CA SER A 51 -15.51 -9.48 -18.12
C SER A 51 -15.47 -9.05 -19.60
N GLY A 52 -16.63 -8.69 -20.16
CA GLY A 52 -16.73 -8.34 -21.58
C GLY A 52 -15.82 -7.18 -22.02
N SER A 53 -15.49 -6.24 -21.13
CA SER A 53 -14.60 -5.10 -21.40
C SER A 53 -13.16 -5.51 -21.68
N MET A 54 -12.73 -6.66 -21.15
CA MET A 54 -11.40 -7.21 -21.37
C MET A 54 -11.20 -7.80 -22.78
N HIS A 55 -12.25 -7.85 -23.61
CA HIS A 55 -12.20 -8.45 -24.94
C HIS A 55 -11.13 -7.79 -25.85
N GLY A 56 -10.47 -8.60 -26.68
CA GLY A 56 -9.50 -8.13 -27.65
C GLY A 56 -8.10 -7.96 -27.07
N GLN A 57 -7.50 -6.77 -27.21
CA GLN A 57 -6.12 -6.51 -26.82
C GLN A 57 -5.86 -6.57 -25.30
N PRO A 58 -6.75 -6.10 -24.40
CA PRO A 58 -6.54 -6.16 -22.95
C PRO A 58 -6.23 -7.56 -22.44
N ILE A 59 -7.14 -8.52 -22.65
CA ILE A 59 -6.96 -9.90 -22.17
C ILE A 59 -5.73 -10.57 -22.80
N LYS A 60 -5.43 -10.31 -24.08
CA LYS A 60 -4.22 -10.83 -24.74
C LYS A 60 -2.96 -10.33 -24.06
N THR A 61 -2.93 -9.07 -23.67
CA THR A 61 -1.75 -8.47 -23.04
C THR A 61 -1.60 -8.90 -21.60
N VAL A 62 -2.71 -9.12 -20.88
CA VAL A 62 -2.70 -9.75 -19.55
C VAL A 62 -2.15 -11.17 -19.65
N ILE A 63 -2.61 -11.98 -20.61
CA ILE A 63 -2.07 -13.33 -20.83
C ILE A 63 -0.56 -13.24 -21.07
N GLN A 64 -0.10 -12.38 -21.98
CA GLN A 64 1.34 -12.21 -22.24
C GLN A 64 2.14 -11.82 -20.99
N ALA A 65 1.63 -10.90 -20.17
CA ALA A 65 2.28 -10.50 -18.93
C ALA A 65 2.33 -11.63 -17.90
N VAL A 66 1.27 -12.44 -17.81
CA VAL A 66 1.20 -13.63 -16.96
C VAL A 66 2.17 -14.71 -17.44
N GLU A 67 2.28 -14.94 -18.75
CA GLU A 67 3.26 -15.89 -19.30
C GLU A 67 4.69 -15.48 -18.95
N GLY A 68 5.03 -14.19 -19.13
CA GLY A 68 6.34 -13.66 -18.76
C GLY A 68 6.60 -13.70 -17.25
N LEU A 69 5.56 -13.64 -16.42
CA LEU A 69 5.69 -13.85 -14.97
C LEU A 69 5.97 -15.33 -14.66
N ILE A 70 5.24 -16.25 -15.29
CA ILE A 70 5.43 -17.71 -15.09
C ILE A 70 6.87 -18.11 -15.44
N ASP A 71 7.45 -17.53 -16.48
CA ASP A 71 8.86 -17.75 -16.88
C ASP A 71 9.88 -17.33 -15.82
N ARG A 72 9.50 -16.48 -14.87
CA ARG A 72 10.38 -15.97 -13.82
C ARG A 72 10.20 -16.71 -12.49
N LEU A 73 9.17 -17.56 -12.37
CA LEU A 73 8.95 -18.38 -11.19
C LEU A 73 10.02 -19.47 -11.09
N LYS A 74 10.45 -19.75 -9.86
CA LYS A 74 11.52 -20.69 -9.55
C LYS A 74 10.95 -22.02 -9.06
N ILE A 75 11.82 -23.05 -9.04
CA ILE A 75 11.51 -24.31 -8.36
C ILE A 75 11.21 -24.01 -6.89
N GLY A 76 10.09 -24.52 -6.39
CA GLY A 76 9.59 -24.24 -5.03
C GLY A 76 8.49 -23.18 -4.99
N ASP A 77 8.37 -22.34 -6.01
CA ASP A 77 7.26 -21.40 -6.13
C ASP A 77 5.96 -22.14 -6.49
N ARG A 78 4.84 -21.55 -6.08
CA ARG A 78 3.49 -22.04 -6.32
C ARG A 78 2.68 -20.98 -7.05
N ILE A 79 1.80 -21.44 -7.94
CA ILE A 79 0.86 -20.57 -8.65
C ILE A 79 -0.56 -21.11 -8.56
N SER A 80 -1.51 -20.19 -8.44
CA SER A 80 -2.92 -20.41 -8.77
C SER A 80 -3.42 -19.28 -9.67
N VAL A 81 -4.39 -19.59 -10.52
CA VAL A 81 -5.06 -18.61 -11.38
C VAL A 81 -6.56 -18.77 -11.22
N VAL A 82 -7.20 -17.69 -10.80
CA VAL A 82 -8.65 -17.54 -10.70
C VAL A 82 -9.07 -16.55 -11.76
N ALA A 83 -10.07 -16.92 -12.55
CA ALA A 83 -10.74 -15.98 -13.46
C ALA A 83 -12.08 -15.60 -12.87
N PHE A 84 -12.48 -14.33 -12.98
CA PHE A 84 -13.79 -13.88 -12.54
C PHE A 84 -14.47 -13.00 -13.57
N SER A 85 -15.79 -13.12 -13.62
CA SER A 85 -16.69 -12.20 -14.30
C SER A 85 -17.96 -12.07 -13.46
N GLY A 86 -19.11 -12.58 -13.90
CA GLY A 86 -20.30 -12.68 -13.03
C GLY A 86 -20.16 -13.74 -11.93
N THR A 87 -19.26 -14.71 -12.11
CA THR A 87 -18.86 -15.74 -11.16
C THR A 87 -17.35 -15.90 -11.19
N ALA A 88 -16.77 -16.57 -10.19
CA ALA A 88 -15.35 -16.91 -10.16
C ALA A 88 -15.12 -18.41 -10.39
N GLU A 89 -14.04 -18.73 -11.11
CA GLU A 89 -13.61 -20.10 -11.39
C GLU A 89 -12.09 -20.25 -11.24
N VAL A 90 -11.67 -21.43 -10.75
CA VAL A 90 -10.25 -21.78 -10.69
C VAL A 90 -9.80 -22.31 -12.05
N ILE A 91 -8.96 -21.54 -12.74
CA ILE A 91 -8.37 -21.92 -14.03
C ILE A 91 -7.22 -22.89 -13.79
N ILE A 92 -6.35 -22.52 -12.84
CA ILE A 92 -5.18 -23.26 -12.41
C ILE A 92 -5.28 -23.40 -10.87
N PRO A 93 -5.49 -24.62 -10.35
CA PRO A 93 -5.47 -24.84 -8.90
C PRO A 93 -4.08 -24.61 -8.35
N ASN A 94 -3.99 -24.23 -7.07
CA ASN A 94 -2.70 -23.96 -6.42
C ASN A 94 -1.75 -25.18 -6.52
N GLN A 95 -0.68 -25.02 -7.30
CA GLN A 95 0.29 -26.08 -7.59
C GLN A 95 1.72 -25.53 -7.71
N ALA A 96 2.72 -26.40 -7.55
CA ALA A 96 4.11 -26.05 -7.81
C ALA A 96 4.37 -25.86 -9.32
N ILE A 97 5.39 -25.08 -9.66
CA ILE A 97 5.81 -24.87 -11.05
C ILE A 97 6.65 -26.05 -11.53
N GLU A 98 5.98 -27.11 -11.98
CA GLU A 98 6.63 -28.31 -12.56
C GLU A 98 6.64 -28.27 -14.09
N ASP A 99 5.54 -27.85 -14.71
CA ASP A 99 5.38 -27.71 -16.17
C ASP A 99 4.83 -26.31 -16.53
N PRO A 100 5.71 -25.31 -16.66
CA PRO A 100 5.32 -23.95 -17.03
C PRO A 100 4.52 -23.88 -18.33
N GLU A 101 4.87 -24.68 -19.34
CA GLU A 101 4.24 -24.63 -20.68
C GLU A 101 2.80 -25.15 -20.64
N SER A 102 2.53 -26.20 -19.88
CA SER A 102 1.16 -26.69 -19.64
C SER A 102 0.31 -25.64 -18.93
N ILE A 103 0.86 -24.94 -17.92
CA ILE A 103 0.15 -23.86 -17.21
C ILE A 103 -0.20 -22.72 -18.18
N LYS A 104 0.76 -22.26 -18.98
CA LYS A 104 0.55 -21.20 -19.99
C LYS A 104 -0.51 -21.59 -21.02
N SER A 105 -0.46 -22.82 -21.52
CA SER A 105 -1.43 -23.34 -22.49
C SER A 105 -2.85 -23.38 -21.90
N GLN A 106 -3.00 -23.81 -20.65
CA GLN A 106 -4.29 -23.81 -19.97
C GLN A 106 -4.84 -22.39 -19.78
N ILE A 107 -4.00 -21.43 -19.37
CA ILE A 107 -4.41 -20.03 -19.23
C ILE A 107 -4.91 -19.47 -20.58
N LYS A 108 -4.14 -19.67 -21.66
CA LYS A 108 -4.52 -19.26 -23.02
C LYS A 108 -5.87 -19.85 -23.46
N SER A 109 -6.11 -21.12 -23.14
CA SER A 109 -7.31 -21.83 -23.58
C SER A 109 -8.57 -21.49 -22.78
N LYS A 110 -8.44 -21.21 -21.49
CA LYS A 110 -9.58 -21.02 -20.57
C LYS A 110 -9.89 -19.54 -20.28
N LEU A 111 -8.94 -18.64 -20.46
CA LEU A 111 -9.13 -17.22 -20.17
C LEU A 111 -9.71 -16.48 -21.38
N SER A 112 -11.03 -16.42 -21.46
CA SER A 112 -11.78 -15.69 -22.50
C SER A 112 -12.76 -14.67 -21.91
N ALA A 113 -12.80 -13.47 -22.50
CA ALA A 113 -13.66 -12.38 -22.04
C ALA A 113 -15.16 -12.68 -22.23
N SER A 114 -15.94 -12.68 -21.15
CA SER A 114 -17.39 -12.86 -21.12
C SER A 114 -18.01 -12.41 -19.79
N GLY A 115 -19.26 -11.95 -19.81
CA GLY A 115 -20.06 -11.67 -18.60
C GLY A 115 -19.80 -10.31 -17.93
N GLY A 116 -20.33 -10.16 -16.71
CA GLY A 116 -20.18 -8.96 -15.86
C GLY A 116 -18.96 -9.01 -14.93
N THR A 117 -18.97 -8.28 -13.81
CA THR A 117 -17.79 -8.14 -12.93
C THR A 117 -18.18 -8.29 -11.45
N ALA A 118 -17.75 -9.37 -10.80
CA ALA A 118 -18.01 -9.71 -9.39
C ALA A 118 -16.66 -9.92 -8.66
N ILE A 119 -16.05 -8.82 -8.25
CA ILE A 119 -14.71 -8.80 -7.65
C ILE A 119 -14.67 -9.62 -6.35
N ALA A 120 -15.73 -9.57 -5.53
CA ALA A 120 -15.76 -10.29 -4.27
C ALA A 120 -15.65 -11.82 -4.44
N GLU A 121 -16.29 -12.37 -5.48
CA GLU A 121 -16.20 -13.81 -5.78
C GLU A 121 -14.77 -14.20 -6.19
N GLY A 122 -14.13 -13.37 -7.01
CA GLY A 122 -12.73 -13.57 -7.40
C GLY A 122 -11.78 -13.52 -6.21
N LEU A 123 -11.96 -12.54 -5.32
CA LEU A 123 -11.18 -12.40 -4.09
C LEU A 123 -11.35 -13.59 -3.15
N GLU A 124 -12.58 -14.03 -2.90
CA GLU A 124 -12.87 -15.16 -2.01
C GLU A 124 -12.22 -16.46 -2.50
N LEU A 125 -12.36 -16.75 -3.79
CA LEU A 125 -11.77 -17.95 -4.39
C LEU A 125 -10.24 -17.85 -4.45
N GLY A 126 -9.69 -16.67 -4.78
CA GLY A 126 -8.25 -16.43 -4.79
C GLY A 126 -7.61 -16.57 -3.40
N ILE A 127 -8.24 -16.04 -2.36
CA ILE A 127 -7.82 -16.24 -0.96
C ILE A 127 -7.85 -17.73 -0.61
N THR A 128 -8.89 -18.45 -1.04
CA THR A 128 -9.03 -19.89 -0.80
C THR A 128 -7.89 -20.69 -1.45
N GLU A 129 -7.51 -20.35 -2.68
CA GLU A 129 -6.37 -20.99 -3.35
C GLU A 129 -5.03 -20.64 -2.68
N LEU A 130 -4.82 -19.38 -2.28
CA LEU A 130 -3.60 -18.97 -1.58
C LEU A 130 -3.38 -19.74 -0.28
N MET A 131 -4.45 -19.96 0.50
CA MET A 131 -4.36 -20.67 1.77
C MET A 131 -3.81 -22.10 1.67
N LYS A 132 -3.80 -22.69 0.48
CA LYS A 132 -3.26 -24.06 0.25
C LYS A 132 -1.73 -24.11 0.22
N GLY A 133 -1.05 -22.97 0.11
CA GLY A 133 0.39 -22.89 -0.15
C GLY A 133 1.17 -21.91 0.74
N THR A 134 0.63 -21.49 1.89
CA THR A 134 1.22 -20.41 2.71
C THR A 134 2.47 -20.78 3.50
N ARG A 135 2.65 -22.07 3.82
CA ARG A 135 3.68 -22.50 4.75
C ARG A 135 5.09 -22.30 4.18
N GLY A 136 5.92 -21.52 4.88
CA GLY A 136 7.30 -21.24 4.48
C GLY A 136 7.42 -20.43 3.18
N ALA A 137 6.34 -19.74 2.78
CA ALA A 137 6.27 -19.01 1.52
C ALA A 137 5.68 -17.60 1.74
N VAL A 138 6.11 -16.66 0.90
CA VAL A 138 5.47 -15.35 0.82
C VAL A 138 4.22 -15.50 -0.04
N SER A 139 3.05 -15.14 0.50
CA SER A 139 1.77 -15.33 -0.19
C SER A 139 1.21 -14.03 -0.75
N GLN A 140 1.10 -13.94 -2.07
CA GLN A 140 0.74 -12.72 -2.80
C GLN A 140 -0.44 -12.98 -3.73
N ALA A 141 -1.46 -12.12 -3.68
CA ALA A 141 -2.51 -12.04 -4.67
C ALA A 141 -2.27 -10.84 -5.60
N VAL A 142 -2.62 -11.00 -6.88
CA VAL A 142 -2.73 -9.90 -7.84
C VAL A 142 -4.13 -9.91 -8.42
N LEU A 143 -4.95 -8.96 -7.97
CA LEU A 143 -6.27 -8.70 -8.53
C LEU A 143 -6.14 -7.74 -9.71
N LEU A 144 -6.46 -8.18 -10.92
CA LEU A 144 -6.48 -7.33 -12.11
C LEU A 144 -7.91 -7.14 -12.59
N THR A 145 -8.34 -5.89 -12.79
CA THR A 145 -9.67 -5.56 -13.34
C THR A 145 -9.63 -4.27 -14.16
N ASP A 146 -10.50 -4.19 -15.18
CA ASP A 146 -10.73 -2.98 -15.98
C ASP A 146 -12.06 -2.29 -15.66
N GLY A 147 -12.83 -2.81 -14.70
CA GLY A 147 -14.22 -2.43 -14.46
C GLY A 147 -14.53 -1.95 -13.03
N HIS A 148 -15.75 -1.45 -12.85
CA HIS A 148 -16.36 -1.23 -11.55
C HIS A 148 -16.79 -2.59 -10.98
N GLY A 149 -16.60 -2.85 -9.69
CA GLY A 149 -17.07 -4.06 -8.99
C GLY A 149 -18.61 -4.14 -8.88
N GLU A 150 -19.33 -3.84 -9.95
CA GLU A 150 -20.77 -3.93 -10.02
C GLU A 150 -21.18 -5.31 -10.51
N SER A 151 -21.53 -6.17 -9.56
CA SER A 151 -22.28 -7.36 -9.87
C SER A 151 -23.66 -6.96 -10.41
N ALA A 152 -23.93 -7.45 -11.62
CA ALA A 152 -25.21 -7.56 -12.31
C ALA A 152 -25.77 -6.33 -13.04
N LEU A 153 -26.13 -6.58 -14.31
CA LEU A 153 -27.30 -6.05 -15.01
C LEU A 153 -27.98 -4.84 -14.36
N ARG A 154 -27.92 -3.69 -15.06
CA ARG A 154 -28.80 -2.52 -14.87
C ARG A 154 -30.29 -2.83 -15.19
N ILE A 155 -30.81 -3.96 -14.75
CA ILE A 155 -32.24 -4.25 -14.75
C ILE A 155 -32.63 -4.41 -13.28
N TRP A 156 -33.45 -3.48 -12.81
CA TRP A 156 -33.99 -3.36 -11.45
C TRP A 156 -33.05 -2.69 -10.43
N LYS A 157 -33.31 -1.40 -10.28
CA LYS A 157 -32.89 -0.51 -9.20
C LYS A 157 -33.42 -1.05 -7.84
N TRP A 158 -32.76 -2.07 -7.31
CA TRP A 158 -32.82 -2.50 -5.90
C TRP A 158 -31.35 -2.64 -5.44
N ASP A 159 -31.03 -2.16 -4.24
CA ASP A 159 -29.69 -1.85 -3.71
C ASP A 159 -28.68 -3.04 -3.62
N ILE A 160 -28.33 -3.69 -4.73
CA ILE A 160 -27.33 -4.79 -4.75
C ILE A 160 -25.88 -4.24 -4.80
N GLY A 161 -25.66 -2.99 -5.20
CA GLY A 161 -24.30 -2.43 -5.40
C GLY A 161 -23.55 -1.95 -4.15
N ARG A 162 -24.21 -1.67 -3.02
CA ARG A 162 -23.52 -1.18 -1.79
C ARG A 162 -22.91 -2.30 -0.94
N ASP A 163 -23.31 -3.54 -1.15
CA ASP A 163 -22.88 -4.66 -0.32
C ASP A 163 -21.58 -5.32 -0.84
N ASP A 164 -21.36 -5.33 -2.16
CA ASP A 164 -20.20 -6.00 -2.75
C ASP A 164 -18.86 -5.31 -2.44
N ASN A 165 -18.83 -3.96 -2.48
CA ASN A 165 -17.64 -3.20 -2.05
C ASN A 165 -17.29 -3.49 -0.58
N LYS A 166 -18.29 -3.57 0.29
CA LYS A 166 -18.07 -3.90 1.71
C LYS A 166 -17.56 -5.33 1.87
N ARG A 167 -18.09 -6.28 1.09
CA ARG A 167 -17.61 -7.67 1.07
C ARG A 167 -16.16 -7.75 0.60
N CYS A 168 -15.79 -7.04 -0.46
CA CYS A 168 -14.41 -6.95 -0.94
C CYS A 168 -13.46 -6.45 0.17
N LEU A 169 -13.82 -5.38 0.88
CA LEU A 169 -13.00 -4.87 1.98
C LEU A 169 -12.90 -5.85 3.14
N LYS A 170 -13.98 -6.55 3.51
CA LYS A 170 -13.95 -7.61 4.54
C LYS A 170 -13.03 -8.78 4.13
N LEU A 171 -13.08 -9.18 2.85
CA LEU A 171 -12.20 -10.22 2.31
C LEU A 171 -10.73 -9.78 2.34
N ALA A 172 -10.43 -8.53 1.97
CA ALA A 172 -9.08 -7.99 2.08
C ALA A 172 -8.57 -7.95 3.52
N GLN A 173 -9.41 -7.54 4.49
CA GLN A 173 -9.07 -7.61 5.92
C GLN A 173 -8.79 -9.04 6.38
N LYS A 174 -9.60 -10.00 5.92
CA LYS A 174 -9.41 -11.42 6.24
C LYS A 174 -8.10 -11.94 5.67
N ALA A 175 -7.77 -11.57 4.43
CA ALA A 175 -6.50 -11.92 3.79
C ALA A 175 -5.30 -11.38 4.58
N ALA A 176 -5.32 -10.10 4.96
CA ALA A 176 -4.25 -9.49 5.74
C ALA A 176 -4.03 -10.17 7.11
N LYS A 177 -5.12 -10.59 7.78
CA LYS A 177 -5.07 -11.37 9.04
C LYS A 177 -4.51 -12.78 8.85
N LEU A 178 -4.61 -13.34 7.66
CA LEU A 178 -4.05 -14.63 7.27
C LEU A 178 -2.63 -14.49 6.69
N ASN A 179 -1.99 -13.33 6.84
CA ASN A 179 -0.69 -13.00 6.27
C ASN A 179 -0.63 -13.18 4.74
N LEU A 180 -1.73 -12.85 4.06
CA LEU A 180 -1.81 -12.79 2.60
C LEU A 180 -1.81 -11.34 2.16
N THR A 181 -0.94 -11.00 1.20
CA THR A 181 -0.85 -9.65 0.65
C THR A 181 -1.66 -9.56 -0.64
N ILE A 182 -2.50 -8.53 -0.79
CA ILE A 182 -3.31 -8.31 -2.01
C ILE A 182 -2.85 -7.06 -2.74
N ASN A 183 -2.35 -7.23 -3.96
CA ASN A 183 -2.04 -6.15 -4.89
C ASN A 183 -3.18 -6.00 -5.90
N THR A 184 -3.46 -4.76 -6.34
CA THR A 184 -4.54 -4.46 -7.28
C THR A 184 -4.01 -3.76 -8.52
N PHE A 185 -4.40 -4.24 -9.70
CA PHE A 185 -4.00 -3.71 -11.00
C PHE A 185 -5.26 -3.17 -11.69
N GLY A 186 -5.35 -1.86 -11.82
CA GLY A 186 -6.41 -1.19 -12.56
C GLY A 186 -6.02 -1.04 -14.02
N PHE A 187 -6.77 -1.67 -14.93
CA PHE A 187 -6.49 -1.64 -16.37
C PHE A 187 -7.36 -0.60 -17.08
N GLY A 188 -6.76 0.23 -17.93
CA GLY A 188 -7.43 1.37 -18.55
C GLY A 188 -7.88 2.41 -17.51
N ASN A 189 -9.00 3.09 -17.77
CA ASN A 189 -9.50 4.16 -16.90
C ASN A 189 -10.83 3.84 -16.21
N ASN A 190 -11.55 2.80 -16.63
CA ASN A 190 -12.96 2.58 -16.24
C ASN A 190 -13.16 1.67 -15.02
N TRP A 191 -12.21 1.70 -14.08
CA TRP A 191 -12.24 0.90 -12.84
C TRP A 191 -12.52 1.76 -11.60
N ASN A 192 -13.12 1.15 -10.57
CA ASN A 192 -13.39 1.85 -9.32
C ASN A 192 -12.10 2.07 -8.50
N GLN A 193 -11.57 3.30 -8.54
CA GLN A 193 -10.31 3.62 -7.87
C GLN A 193 -10.38 3.51 -6.35
N ASP A 194 -11.45 4.03 -5.75
CA ASP A 194 -11.66 3.94 -4.29
C ASP A 194 -11.66 2.50 -3.80
N LEU A 195 -12.28 1.60 -4.56
CA LEU A 195 -12.37 0.19 -4.20
C LEU A 195 -11.01 -0.49 -4.29
N LEU A 196 -10.33 -0.42 -5.44
CA LEU A 196 -9.06 -1.13 -5.66
C LEU A 196 -7.95 -0.60 -4.75
N GLU A 197 -7.92 0.71 -4.52
CA GLU A 197 -6.97 1.34 -3.61
C GLU A 197 -7.19 0.85 -2.17
N LYS A 198 -8.44 0.85 -1.70
CA LYS A 198 -8.76 0.35 -0.35
C LYS A 198 -8.51 -1.15 -0.20
N ILE A 199 -8.77 -1.96 -1.23
CA ILE A 199 -8.42 -3.39 -1.22
C ILE A 199 -6.91 -3.57 -1.06
N ALA A 200 -6.10 -2.85 -1.83
CA ALA A 200 -4.65 -2.92 -1.73
C ALA A 200 -4.13 -2.43 -0.37
N ASP A 201 -4.56 -1.24 0.07
CA ASP A 201 -4.11 -0.63 1.33
C ASP A 201 -4.45 -1.55 2.52
N VAL A 202 -5.69 -2.08 2.57
CA VAL A 202 -6.14 -2.98 3.65
C VAL A 202 -5.51 -4.38 3.53
N GLY A 203 -5.32 -4.86 2.31
CA GLY A 203 -4.65 -6.12 1.99
C GLY A 203 -3.13 -6.06 2.14
N GLY A 204 -2.56 -4.90 2.52
CA GLY A 204 -1.12 -4.71 2.71
C GLY A 204 -0.29 -4.72 1.43
N GLY A 205 -0.92 -4.61 0.25
CA GLY A 205 -0.26 -4.56 -1.04
C GLY A 205 -0.28 -3.17 -1.66
N THR A 206 -0.18 -3.12 -2.99
CA THR A 206 -0.14 -1.85 -3.74
C THR A 206 -1.07 -1.84 -4.94
N LEU A 207 -1.47 -0.63 -5.34
CA LEU A 207 -2.22 -0.37 -6.56
C LEU A 207 -1.25 -0.02 -7.70
N ALA A 208 -1.35 -0.70 -8.83
CA ALA A 208 -0.73 -0.32 -10.08
C ALA A 208 -1.80 0.09 -11.10
N HIS A 209 -1.54 1.16 -11.85
CA HIS A 209 -2.40 1.60 -12.96
C HIS A 209 -1.73 1.25 -14.27
N ILE A 210 -2.40 0.43 -15.08
CA ILE A 210 -2.01 0.09 -16.45
C ILE A 210 -2.89 0.93 -17.36
N GLU A 211 -2.41 2.12 -17.75
CA GLU A 211 -3.19 3.04 -18.60
C GLU A 211 -3.34 2.48 -20.02
N HIS A 212 -2.26 1.87 -20.53
CA HIS A 212 -2.24 1.22 -21.82
C HIS A 212 -1.79 -0.24 -21.71
N PRO A 213 -2.34 -1.16 -22.55
CA PRO A 213 -2.03 -2.58 -22.47
C PRO A 213 -0.53 -2.89 -22.42
N GLU A 214 0.27 -2.17 -23.18
CA GLU A 214 1.71 -2.39 -23.34
C GLU A 214 2.48 -2.22 -22.01
N GLN A 215 1.92 -1.47 -21.06
CA GLN A 215 2.50 -1.26 -19.73
C GLN A 215 2.28 -2.45 -18.79
N ALA A 216 1.39 -3.40 -19.11
CA ALA A 216 1.07 -4.51 -18.21
C ALA A 216 2.31 -5.33 -17.85
N VAL A 217 3.12 -5.70 -18.85
CA VAL A 217 4.35 -6.50 -18.67
C VAL A 217 5.31 -5.80 -17.71
N GLU A 218 5.46 -4.48 -17.84
CA GLU A 218 6.31 -3.67 -16.97
C GLU A 218 5.76 -3.64 -15.53
N GLN A 219 4.46 -3.40 -15.34
CA GLN A 219 3.86 -3.34 -14.01
C GLN A 219 3.93 -4.68 -13.27
N PHE A 220 3.66 -5.80 -13.97
CA PHE A 220 3.86 -7.14 -13.41
C PHE A 220 5.33 -7.38 -13.05
N SER A 221 6.25 -6.95 -13.91
CA SER A 221 7.69 -7.12 -13.67
C SER A 221 8.18 -6.33 -12.46
N ARG A 222 7.69 -5.11 -12.28
CA ARG A 222 7.97 -4.24 -11.13
C ARG A 222 7.43 -4.84 -9.84
N LEU A 223 6.18 -5.31 -9.85
CA LEU A 223 5.59 -5.99 -8.69
C LEU A 223 6.39 -7.23 -8.31
N PHE A 224 6.73 -8.07 -9.30
CA PHE A 224 7.50 -9.29 -9.04
C PHE A 224 8.89 -8.99 -8.46
N GLY A 225 9.57 -7.94 -8.93
CA GLY A 225 10.83 -7.47 -8.35
C GLY A 225 10.69 -7.10 -6.87
N ARG A 226 9.61 -6.39 -6.50
CA ARG A 226 9.31 -6.05 -5.10
C ARG A 226 9.02 -7.29 -4.25
N ILE A 227 8.30 -8.27 -4.80
CA ILE A 227 8.00 -9.52 -4.09
C ILE A 227 9.30 -10.29 -3.79
N GLN A 228 10.22 -10.32 -4.75
CA GLN A 228 11.50 -11.02 -4.60
C GLN A 228 12.42 -10.42 -3.53
N SER A 229 12.23 -9.16 -3.16
CA SER A 229 13.03 -8.51 -2.12
C SER A 229 12.42 -8.62 -0.72
N ILE A 230 11.26 -9.28 -0.57
CA ILE A 230 10.65 -9.55 0.73
C ILE A 230 11.54 -10.51 1.51
N GLY A 231 11.99 -10.07 2.69
CA GLY A 231 12.79 -10.89 3.61
C GLY A 231 12.01 -11.36 4.83
N LEU A 232 11.00 -10.60 5.27
CA LEU A 232 10.18 -10.91 6.45
C LEU A 232 8.72 -10.57 6.16
N THR A 233 7.79 -11.28 6.79
CA THR A 233 6.35 -11.12 6.56
C THR A 233 5.62 -10.72 7.84
N ASN A 234 4.34 -10.34 7.71
CA ASN A 234 3.45 -10.06 8.84
C ASN A 234 4.00 -9.07 9.89
N ALA A 235 4.77 -8.07 9.47
CA ALA A 235 5.39 -7.17 10.42
C ALA A 235 4.38 -6.21 11.05
N TYR A 236 4.57 -5.93 12.34
CA TYR A 236 3.88 -4.91 13.12
C TYR A 236 4.90 -4.01 13.78
N LEU A 237 4.68 -2.70 13.68
CA LEU A 237 5.34 -1.70 14.51
C LEU A 237 4.61 -1.63 15.85
N LEU A 238 5.32 -1.92 16.92
CA LEU A 238 4.88 -1.76 18.30
C LEU A 238 5.49 -0.47 18.86
N LEU A 239 4.64 0.43 19.33
CA LEU A 239 5.01 1.72 19.89
C LEU A 239 4.47 1.80 21.32
N SER A 240 5.37 1.91 22.29
CA SER A 240 5.03 2.25 23.68
C SER A 240 5.45 3.69 23.94
N LEU A 241 4.58 4.46 24.60
CA LEU A 241 4.85 5.85 24.99
C LEU A 241 4.92 5.94 26.51
N VAL A 242 5.82 6.78 27.01
CA VAL A 242 5.90 7.07 28.46
C VAL A 242 4.73 7.96 28.90
N PRO A 243 4.44 8.05 30.21
CA PRO A 243 3.47 9.02 30.72
C PRO A 243 3.77 10.44 30.22
N ASN A 244 2.72 11.24 29.99
CA ASN A 244 2.78 12.59 29.40
C ASN A 244 3.18 12.65 27.91
N VAL A 245 3.41 11.52 27.24
CA VAL A 245 3.55 11.48 25.78
C VAL A 245 2.34 10.75 25.19
N ARG A 246 1.71 11.34 24.17
CA ARG A 246 0.53 10.77 23.52
C ARG A 246 0.56 10.93 22.01
N LEU A 247 -0.11 10.04 21.30
CA LEU A 247 -0.40 10.22 19.89
C LEU A 247 -1.44 11.34 19.69
N ALA A 248 -1.41 11.97 18.51
CA ALA A 248 -2.50 12.79 18.04
C ALA A 248 -3.81 11.99 17.94
N GLU A 249 -4.95 12.68 18.00
CA GLU A 249 -6.25 11.99 18.02
C GLU A 249 -6.69 11.48 16.65
N LEU A 250 -6.35 12.24 15.59
CA LEU A 250 -6.80 11.94 14.22
C LEU A 250 -5.62 11.62 13.34
N LYS A 251 -5.68 10.45 12.69
CA LYS A 251 -4.67 9.96 11.74
C LYS A 251 -3.24 10.15 12.26
N PRO A 252 -2.93 9.62 13.46
CA PRO A 252 -1.66 9.91 14.12
C PRO A 252 -0.47 9.23 13.47
N ILE A 253 -0.68 8.16 12.70
CA ILE A 253 0.40 7.37 12.10
C ILE A 253 0.15 7.20 10.61
N ALA A 254 1.16 7.50 9.81
CA ALA A 254 1.13 7.34 8.36
C ALA A 254 2.44 6.77 7.85
N GLN A 255 2.37 5.88 6.86
CA GLN A 255 3.52 5.57 6.03
C GLN A 255 3.72 6.71 5.04
N VAL A 256 4.98 7.06 4.75
CA VAL A 256 5.35 8.09 3.77
C VAL A 256 6.33 7.59 2.71
N ALA A 257 6.92 6.41 2.93
CA ALA A 257 7.73 5.72 1.94
C ALA A 257 7.58 4.20 2.12
N PRO A 258 7.57 3.40 1.02
CA PRO A 258 7.69 3.84 -0.37
C PRO A 258 6.43 4.54 -0.92
N ASP A 259 5.26 4.18 -0.40
CA ASP A 259 3.97 4.78 -0.74
C ASP A 259 3.40 5.49 0.49
N THR A 260 2.76 6.65 0.28
CA THR A 260 2.13 7.40 1.37
C THR A 260 0.70 6.90 1.63
N ILE A 261 0.46 6.37 2.83
CA ILE A 261 -0.84 5.88 3.28
C ILE A 261 -1.05 6.16 4.76
N GLU A 262 -2.29 6.39 5.17
CA GLU A 262 -2.65 6.43 6.58
C GLU A 262 -2.67 5.00 7.13
N LEU A 263 -2.07 4.78 8.30
CA LEU A 263 -2.03 3.46 8.91
C LEU A 263 -3.01 3.39 10.09
N PRO A 264 -3.91 2.41 10.14
CA PRO A 264 -4.77 2.22 11.29
C PRO A 264 -3.93 1.84 12.51
N VAL A 265 -4.26 2.43 13.65
CA VAL A 265 -3.60 2.17 14.92
C VAL A 265 -4.51 1.31 15.77
N GLU A 266 -3.99 0.15 16.18
CA GLU A 266 -4.65 -0.75 17.13
C GLU A 266 -4.01 -0.57 18.51
N ARG A 267 -4.79 -0.79 19.57
CA ARG A 267 -4.29 -0.73 20.94
C ARG A 267 -4.15 -2.15 21.48
N GLU A 268 -2.95 -2.48 21.94
CA GLU A 268 -2.64 -3.77 22.54
C GLU A 268 -3.12 -3.82 24.00
N ALA A 269 -3.21 -5.03 24.56
CA ALA A 269 -3.73 -5.25 25.91
C ALA A 269 -2.86 -4.60 27.01
N ASP A 270 -1.56 -4.43 26.75
CA ASP A 270 -0.61 -3.75 27.63
C ASP A 270 -0.66 -2.22 27.52
N GLY A 271 -1.54 -1.68 26.66
CA GLY A 271 -1.72 -0.25 26.43
C GLY A 271 -0.80 0.34 25.37
N SER A 272 0.13 -0.44 24.80
CA SER A 272 0.94 -0.04 23.65
C SER A 272 0.11 0.05 22.37
N PHE A 273 0.69 0.68 21.34
CA PHE A 273 0.08 0.83 20.02
C PHE A 273 0.71 -0.16 19.05
N ALA A 274 -0.11 -0.85 18.28
CA ALA A 274 0.32 -1.72 17.20
C ALA A 274 -0.15 -1.16 15.86
N VAL A 275 0.75 -1.18 14.89
CA VAL A 275 0.48 -0.76 13.51
C VAL A 275 0.96 -1.85 12.57
N ARG A 276 0.05 -2.41 11.77
CA ARG A 276 0.43 -3.43 10.79
C ARG A 276 1.22 -2.79 9.65
N LEU A 277 2.40 -3.34 9.40
CA LEU A 277 3.25 -3.01 8.26
C LEU A 277 3.10 -4.05 7.14
N GLY A 278 2.90 -5.32 7.47
CA GLY A 278 2.87 -6.40 6.47
C GLY A 278 4.28 -6.81 6.06
N ASP A 279 4.53 -6.98 4.76
CA ASP A 279 5.81 -7.48 4.28
C ASP A 279 6.93 -6.43 4.41
N LEU A 280 8.12 -6.87 4.84
CA LEU A 280 9.33 -6.06 4.92
C LEU A 280 10.34 -6.50 3.86
N MET A 281 10.71 -5.53 3.03
CA MET A 281 11.70 -5.70 1.98
C MET A 281 13.11 -5.45 2.51
N GLN A 282 14.10 -6.01 1.83
CA GLN A 282 15.53 -5.89 2.17
C GLN A 282 16.21 -4.69 1.49
N ASP A 283 15.73 -4.32 0.31
CA ASP A 283 16.27 -3.25 -0.53
C ASP A 283 15.51 -1.93 -0.39
N VAL A 284 14.24 -1.99 0.00
CA VAL A 284 13.38 -0.83 0.20
C VAL A 284 13.16 -0.58 1.68
N GLN A 285 13.53 0.62 2.12
CA GLN A 285 13.20 1.10 3.45
C GLN A 285 11.78 1.66 3.49
N ARG A 286 11.05 1.26 4.53
CA ARG A 286 9.77 1.85 4.87
C ARG A 286 9.99 3.00 5.86
N VAL A 287 9.30 4.12 5.64
CA VAL A 287 9.30 5.24 6.58
C VAL A 287 7.89 5.48 7.08
N VAL A 288 7.72 5.46 8.40
CA VAL A 288 6.46 5.72 9.10
C VAL A 288 6.63 6.96 9.96
N LEU A 289 5.71 7.91 9.84
CA LEU A 289 5.61 9.07 10.70
C LEU A 289 4.55 8.86 11.78
N ALA A 290 4.88 9.18 13.02
CA ALA A 290 3.94 9.32 14.12
C ALA A 290 3.88 10.76 14.62
N ASN A 291 2.69 11.33 14.68
CA ASN A 291 2.43 12.63 15.28
C ASN A 291 2.18 12.49 16.78
N ILE A 292 3.12 12.98 17.59
CA ILE A 292 3.11 12.87 19.05
C ILE A 292 3.04 14.23 19.71
N TYR A 293 2.39 14.30 20.86
CA TYR A 293 2.42 15.43 21.77
C TYR A 293 3.18 15.04 23.02
N LEU A 294 4.20 15.82 23.35
CA LEU A 294 4.99 15.68 24.57
C LEU A 294 4.49 16.74 25.55
N GLY A 295 4.00 16.31 26.71
CA GLY A 295 3.69 17.20 27.82
C GLY A 295 4.96 17.66 28.54
N GLN A 296 4.81 18.14 29.78
CA GLN A 296 5.96 18.52 30.59
C GLN A 296 6.80 17.31 30.99
N LEU A 297 8.08 17.38 30.64
CA LEU A 297 9.10 16.38 30.94
C LEU A 297 10.26 17.05 31.70
N PRO A 298 11.02 16.32 32.54
CA PRO A 298 12.18 16.87 33.22
C PRO A 298 13.26 17.34 32.23
N GLU A 299 14.03 18.35 32.62
CA GLU A 299 15.17 18.84 31.84
C GLU A 299 16.19 17.73 31.56
N GLY A 300 16.83 17.79 30.38
CA GLY A 300 17.82 16.82 29.92
C GLY A 300 17.26 15.79 28.94
N LYS A 301 18.05 14.74 28.69
CA LYS A 301 17.70 13.67 27.75
C LYS A 301 16.64 12.75 28.35
N GLN A 302 15.43 12.80 27.81
CA GLN A 302 14.27 12.04 28.29
C GLN A 302 13.90 10.95 27.29
N ALA A 303 13.68 9.73 27.79
CA ALA A 303 13.06 8.69 26.99
C ALA A 303 11.57 9.02 26.83
N ILE A 304 11.09 9.08 25.59
CA ILE A 304 9.69 9.43 25.27
C ILE A 304 8.86 8.22 24.83
N GLY A 305 9.51 7.08 24.61
CA GLY A 305 8.86 5.83 24.24
C GLY A 305 9.86 4.76 23.82
N HIS A 306 9.34 3.60 23.44
CA HIS A 306 10.11 2.52 22.84
C HIS A 306 9.42 1.97 21.60
N LEU A 307 10.24 1.53 20.65
CA LEU A 307 9.85 0.94 19.40
C LEU A 307 10.31 -0.51 19.33
N GLN A 308 9.48 -1.37 18.75
CA GLN A 308 9.82 -2.75 18.47
C GLN A 308 9.08 -3.22 17.22
N ILE A 309 9.69 -4.12 16.45
CA ILE A 309 9.02 -4.79 15.34
C ILE A 309 8.71 -6.23 15.74
N ARG A 310 7.43 -6.62 15.64
CA ARG A 310 6.99 -8.02 15.65
C ARG A 310 6.89 -8.49 14.20
N TYR A 311 7.42 -9.65 13.84
CA TYR A 311 7.43 -10.14 12.45
C TYR A 311 7.51 -11.66 12.38
N ASP A 312 7.25 -12.22 11.20
CA ASP A 312 7.40 -13.63 10.89
C ASP A 312 8.62 -13.83 9.96
N ASP A 313 9.39 -14.90 10.19
CA ASP A 313 10.53 -15.30 9.36
C ASP A 313 10.22 -16.62 8.66
N PRO A 314 9.83 -16.57 7.36
CA PRO A 314 9.47 -17.77 6.62
C PRO A 314 10.63 -18.74 6.36
N LEU A 315 11.90 -18.28 6.38
CA LEU A 315 13.07 -19.16 6.17
C LEU A 315 13.22 -20.20 7.28
N VAL A 316 12.89 -19.80 8.51
CA VAL A 316 12.97 -20.67 9.69
C VAL A 316 11.59 -21.12 10.19
N ASN A 317 10.52 -20.73 9.48
CA ASN A 317 9.12 -21.02 9.80
C ASN A 317 8.79 -20.66 11.27
N GLN A 318 9.18 -19.46 11.69
CA GLN A 318 8.87 -18.90 13.02
C GLN A 318 8.01 -17.65 12.87
N GLU A 319 7.02 -17.54 13.74
CA GLU A 319 6.05 -16.44 13.76
C GLU A 319 6.19 -15.62 15.05
N GLY A 320 5.84 -14.34 14.99
CA GLY A 320 5.80 -13.46 16.16
C GLY A 320 7.17 -13.15 16.77
N LEU A 321 8.24 -13.23 15.98
CA LEU A 321 9.58 -12.83 16.40
C LEU A 321 9.63 -11.35 16.70
N LEU A 322 10.44 -10.98 17.70
CA LEU A 322 10.61 -9.59 18.12
C LEU A 322 11.99 -9.08 17.76
N SER A 323 12.06 -7.87 17.20
CA SER A 323 13.32 -7.12 17.10
C SER A 323 13.79 -6.70 18.50
N PRO A 324 15.05 -6.27 18.66
CA PRO A 324 15.46 -5.56 19.86
C PRO A 324 14.59 -4.33 20.10
N LEU A 325 14.37 -4.02 21.38
CA LEU A 325 13.62 -2.84 21.82
C LEU A 325 14.49 -1.59 21.65
N VAL A 326 13.99 -0.59 20.93
CA VAL A 326 14.73 0.64 20.61
C VAL A 326 14.11 1.82 21.37
N PRO A 327 14.81 2.43 22.34
CA PRO A 327 14.31 3.62 23.03
C PRO A 327 14.35 4.84 22.10
N VAL A 328 13.35 5.70 22.23
CA VAL A 328 13.28 7.01 21.55
C VAL A 328 13.50 8.09 22.59
N TYR A 329 14.34 9.07 22.26
CA TYR A 329 14.70 10.17 23.15
C TYR A 329 14.26 11.52 22.58
N ALA A 330 14.08 12.48 23.48
CA ALA A 330 14.01 13.91 23.20
C ALA A 330 14.87 14.66 24.22
N ASP A 331 15.43 15.80 23.81
CA ASP A 331 16.27 16.63 24.66
C ASP A 331 15.47 17.84 25.17
N VAL A 332 15.13 17.84 26.46
CA VAL A 332 14.34 18.92 27.07
C VAL A 332 15.28 20.01 27.57
N VAL A 333 15.14 21.22 27.02
CA VAL A 333 16.09 22.33 27.22
C VAL A 333 15.39 23.59 27.71
N ARG A 334 16.05 24.37 28.58
CA ARG A 334 15.56 25.69 29.02
C ARG A 334 15.69 26.77 27.96
N ALA A 335 16.82 26.80 27.26
CA ALA A 335 17.10 27.75 26.20
C ALA A 335 16.91 27.04 24.86
N TYR A 336 15.67 27.04 24.37
CA TYR A 336 15.31 26.33 23.15
C TYR A 336 16.09 26.86 21.94
N GLN A 337 16.73 25.93 21.23
CA GLN A 337 17.28 26.13 19.89
C GLN A 337 16.78 24.98 19.02
N PRO A 338 16.21 25.25 17.82
CA PRO A 338 15.76 24.18 16.95
C PRO A 338 16.90 23.25 16.55
N ASP A 339 16.71 21.94 16.73
CA ASP A 339 17.57 20.89 16.18
C ASP A 339 16.81 20.12 15.10
N SER A 340 16.56 20.81 13.99
CA SER A 340 15.70 20.32 12.92
C SER A 340 16.36 19.22 12.11
N ASN A 341 15.65 18.11 11.87
CA ASN A 341 16.12 17.01 11.04
C ASN A 341 15.60 17.12 9.59
N PRO A 342 16.45 17.41 8.57
CA PRO A 342 16.00 17.60 7.20
C PRO A 342 15.34 16.37 6.55
N GLN A 343 15.76 15.15 6.92
CA GLN A 343 15.18 13.92 6.37
C GLN A 343 13.75 13.71 6.89
N VAL A 344 13.51 14.03 8.17
CA VAL A 344 12.16 14.00 8.74
C VAL A 344 11.29 15.11 8.12
N GLN A 345 11.86 16.29 7.83
CA GLN A 345 11.13 17.36 7.13
C GLN A 345 10.68 16.93 5.73
N GLN A 346 11.52 16.23 4.95
CA GLN A 346 11.10 15.67 3.66
C GLN A 346 9.94 14.69 3.80
N SER A 347 9.99 13.83 4.82
CA SER A 347 8.92 12.88 5.14
C SER A 347 7.61 13.59 5.49
N ILE A 348 7.68 14.68 6.27
CA ILE A 348 6.51 15.51 6.62
C ILE A 348 5.90 16.15 5.37
N LEU A 349 6.73 16.66 4.46
CA LEU A 349 6.28 17.25 3.21
C LEU A 349 5.63 16.22 2.28
N ALA A 350 6.16 14.99 2.21
CA ALA A 350 5.52 13.89 1.47
C ALA A 350 4.10 13.60 2.00
N LEU A 351 3.94 13.51 3.32
CA LEU A 351 2.63 13.37 3.95
C LEU A 351 1.70 14.57 3.70
N ALA A 352 2.26 15.79 3.71
CA ALA A 352 1.51 17.01 3.43
C ALA A 352 0.98 17.03 2.00
N LYS A 353 1.81 16.67 1.01
CA LYS A 353 1.41 16.51 -0.41
C LYS A 353 0.20 15.58 -0.52
N TYR A 354 0.31 14.39 0.06
CA TYR A 354 -0.77 13.40 0.06
C TYR A 354 -2.08 13.95 0.66
N ARG A 355 -2.01 14.53 1.88
CA ARG A 355 -3.20 15.06 2.58
C ARG A 355 -3.82 16.25 1.84
N GLN A 356 -3.02 17.12 1.23
CA GLN A 356 -3.50 18.24 0.42
C GLN A 356 -4.28 17.76 -0.80
N THR A 357 -3.79 16.74 -1.51
CA THR A 357 -4.52 16.15 -2.64
C THR A 357 -5.84 15.49 -2.20
N GLN A 358 -5.85 14.79 -1.06
CA GLN A 358 -7.09 14.23 -0.50
C GLN A 358 -8.11 15.32 -0.15
N LEU A 359 -7.66 16.46 0.39
CA LEU A 359 -8.52 17.61 0.64
C LEU A 359 -9.04 18.25 -0.65
N ALA A 360 -8.22 18.31 -1.70
CA ALA A 360 -8.64 18.80 -3.01
C ALA A 360 -9.79 17.96 -3.57
N GLU A 361 -9.65 16.64 -3.49
CA GLU A 361 -10.68 15.71 -3.93
C GLU A 361 -11.97 15.84 -3.12
N ALA A 362 -11.88 15.92 -1.79
CA ALA A 362 -13.05 16.15 -0.95
C ALA A 362 -13.77 17.47 -1.31
N LYS A 363 -13.03 18.51 -1.68
CA LYS A 363 -13.58 19.79 -2.15
C LYS A 363 -14.26 19.67 -3.51
N LEU A 364 -13.68 18.91 -4.46
CA LEU A 364 -14.34 18.63 -5.74
C LEU A 364 -15.68 17.94 -5.55
N LEU A 365 -15.75 16.94 -4.66
CA LEU A 365 -17.00 16.24 -4.33
C LEU A 365 -18.06 17.18 -3.72
N GLN A 366 -17.64 18.26 -3.06
CA GLN A 366 -18.51 19.29 -2.50
C GLN A 366 -18.85 20.40 -3.52
N GLY A 367 -18.31 20.35 -4.74
CA GLY A 367 -18.47 21.39 -5.76
C GLY A 367 -17.56 22.61 -5.59
N ASP A 368 -16.66 22.61 -4.60
CA ASP A 368 -15.70 23.69 -4.34
C ASP A 368 -14.47 23.58 -5.26
N ARG A 369 -14.64 23.95 -6.53
CA ARG A 369 -13.58 23.89 -7.55
C ARG A 369 -12.40 24.81 -7.24
N THR A 370 -12.67 26.02 -6.76
CA THR A 370 -11.64 27.01 -6.42
C THR A 370 -10.78 26.52 -5.26
N GLY A 371 -11.40 25.99 -4.21
CA GLY A 371 -10.68 25.41 -3.09
C GLY A 371 -9.90 24.16 -3.51
N ALA A 372 -10.45 23.30 -4.37
CA ALA A 372 -9.74 22.15 -4.90
C ALA A 372 -8.48 22.55 -5.68
N ALA A 373 -8.60 23.53 -6.58
CA ALA A 373 -7.47 24.06 -7.33
C ALA A 373 -6.38 24.62 -6.39
N THR A 374 -6.77 25.36 -5.35
CA THR A 374 -5.84 25.90 -4.34
C THR A 374 -5.07 24.80 -3.62
N MET A 375 -5.77 23.72 -3.23
CA MET A 375 -5.13 22.57 -2.58
C MET A 375 -4.18 21.83 -3.53
N LEU A 376 -4.55 21.65 -4.81
CA LEU A 376 -3.66 21.03 -5.81
C LEU A 376 -2.42 21.89 -6.11
N GLN A 377 -2.55 23.22 -6.20
CA GLN A 377 -1.39 24.11 -6.34
C GLN A 377 -0.44 24.02 -5.14
N THR A 378 -1.00 23.94 -3.94
CA THR A 378 -0.20 23.78 -2.71
C THR A 378 0.52 22.42 -2.71
N ALA A 379 -0.16 21.35 -3.14
CA ALA A 379 0.44 20.04 -3.30
C ALA A 379 1.54 20.01 -4.36
N ALA A 380 1.35 20.70 -5.50
CA ALA A 380 2.34 20.84 -6.55
C ALA A 380 3.61 21.58 -6.06
N LYS A 381 3.43 22.67 -5.31
CA LYS A 381 4.55 23.38 -4.67
C LYS A 381 5.30 22.50 -3.67
N THR A 382 4.56 21.74 -2.87
CA THR A 382 5.13 20.79 -1.91
C THR A 382 5.91 19.67 -2.63
N ALA A 383 5.39 19.16 -3.75
CA ALA A 383 6.07 18.18 -4.60
C ALA A 383 7.41 18.72 -5.14
N LEU A 384 7.44 19.99 -5.61
CA LEU A 384 8.68 20.65 -6.03
C LEU A 384 9.70 20.76 -4.88
N GLN A 385 9.25 21.07 -3.65
CA GLN A 385 10.13 21.19 -2.49
C GLN A 385 10.82 19.86 -2.13
N ILE A 386 10.17 18.72 -2.37
CA ILE A 386 10.75 17.39 -2.14
C ILE A 386 11.42 16.80 -3.40
N GLY A 387 11.51 17.56 -4.49
CA GLY A 387 12.18 17.16 -5.73
C GLY A 387 11.34 16.29 -6.68
N ASP A 388 10.05 16.10 -6.41
CA ASP A 388 9.13 15.28 -7.19
C ASP A 388 8.51 16.09 -8.35
N LYS A 389 9.31 16.31 -9.40
CA LYS A 389 8.91 17.11 -10.57
C LYS A 389 7.75 16.48 -11.35
N GLY A 390 7.71 15.14 -11.41
CA GLY A 390 6.65 14.39 -12.06
C GLY A 390 5.30 14.65 -11.40
N ALA A 391 5.20 14.46 -10.08
CA ALA A 391 3.98 14.78 -9.36
C ALA A 391 3.64 16.26 -9.42
N ALA A 392 4.63 17.16 -9.30
CA ALA A 392 4.40 18.59 -9.41
C ALA A 392 3.73 18.98 -10.73
N THR A 393 4.19 18.40 -11.85
CA THR A 393 3.64 18.66 -13.19
C THR A 393 2.18 18.22 -13.30
N VAL A 394 1.88 16.99 -12.85
CA VAL A 394 0.52 16.45 -12.88
C VAL A 394 -0.42 17.29 -12.01
N LEU A 395 -0.03 17.57 -10.76
CA LEU A 395 -0.84 18.33 -9.81
C LEU A 395 -1.06 19.78 -10.28
N GLN A 396 -0.03 20.42 -10.83
CA GLN A 396 -0.12 21.79 -11.36
C GLN A 396 -1.03 21.86 -12.59
N SER A 397 -0.92 20.89 -13.50
CA SER A 397 -1.78 20.80 -14.69
C SER A 397 -3.26 20.65 -14.29
N SER A 398 -3.57 19.73 -13.38
CA SER A 398 -4.93 19.56 -12.84
C SER A 398 -5.44 20.84 -12.19
N ALA A 399 -4.60 21.55 -11.43
CA ALA A 399 -4.99 22.81 -10.81
C ALA A 399 -5.30 23.92 -11.83
N THR A 400 -4.47 24.06 -12.86
CA THR A 400 -4.66 25.06 -13.93
C THR A 400 -5.95 24.83 -14.70
N ARG A 401 -6.29 23.57 -15.00
CA ARG A 401 -7.56 23.23 -15.69
C ARG A 401 -8.78 23.59 -14.85
N LEU A 402 -8.77 23.27 -13.55
CA LEU A 402 -9.84 23.68 -12.63
C LEU A 402 -9.98 25.21 -12.55
N GLN A 403 -8.88 25.95 -12.60
CA GLN A 403 -8.89 27.43 -12.61
C GLN A 403 -9.42 28.02 -13.91
N ALA A 404 -9.19 27.36 -15.03
CA ALA A 404 -9.77 27.70 -16.32
C ALA A 404 -11.28 27.40 -16.42
N GLY A 405 -11.86 26.78 -15.39
CA GLY A 405 -13.27 26.37 -15.36
C GLY A 405 -13.54 25.02 -16.01
N GLU A 406 -12.49 24.28 -16.39
CA GLU A 406 -12.62 22.94 -16.94
C GLU A 406 -12.92 21.90 -15.86
N GLU A 407 -13.48 20.77 -16.28
CA GLU A 407 -13.64 19.59 -15.43
C GLU A 407 -12.47 18.63 -15.64
N LEU A 408 -12.05 17.98 -14.55
CA LEU A 408 -11.05 16.92 -14.61
C LEU A 408 -11.72 15.63 -15.08
N SER A 409 -11.11 14.96 -16.07
CA SER A 409 -11.56 13.64 -16.48
C SER A 409 -11.26 12.60 -15.40
N GLU A 410 -11.88 11.42 -15.48
CA GLU A 410 -11.56 10.31 -14.57
C GLU A 410 -10.07 9.92 -14.62
N ALA A 411 -9.45 10.00 -15.80
CA ALA A 411 -8.02 9.76 -15.96
C ALA A 411 -7.17 10.81 -15.22
N ASP A 412 -7.56 12.09 -15.27
CA ASP A 412 -6.87 13.17 -14.55
C ASP A 412 -6.97 12.99 -13.03
N LEU A 413 -8.15 12.62 -12.53
CA LEU A 413 -8.39 12.33 -11.12
C LEU A 413 -7.54 11.14 -10.65
N LYS A 414 -7.50 10.07 -11.44
CA LYS A 414 -6.65 8.89 -11.18
C LYS A 414 -5.19 9.25 -11.07
N LYS A 415 -4.66 9.95 -12.08
CA LYS A 415 -3.26 10.41 -12.12
C LYS A 415 -2.95 11.28 -10.90
N THR A 416 -3.81 12.27 -10.61
CA THR A 416 -3.68 13.17 -9.46
C THR A 416 -3.56 12.40 -8.14
N ARG A 417 -4.38 11.37 -7.94
CA ARG A 417 -4.33 10.56 -6.73
C ARG A 417 -3.12 9.64 -6.68
N ILE A 418 -2.73 9.01 -7.79
CA ILE A 418 -1.55 8.13 -7.87
C ILE A 418 -0.27 8.91 -7.52
N VAL A 419 -0.08 10.10 -8.12
CA VAL A 419 1.11 10.93 -7.85
C VAL A 419 1.10 11.56 -6.45
N SER A 420 -0.03 11.53 -5.75
CA SER A 420 -0.10 12.00 -4.35
C SER A 420 0.53 11.00 -3.38
N LYS A 421 0.47 9.70 -3.69
CA LYS A 421 0.99 8.61 -2.85
C LYS A 421 2.46 8.30 -3.10
N THR A 422 2.91 8.45 -4.34
CA THR A 422 4.26 8.08 -4.78
C THR A 422 5.17 9.29 -4.83
N VAL A 423 6.48 9.08 -4.66
CA VAL A 423 7.50 10.06 -5.06
C VAL A 423 8.05 9.60 -6.40
N LEU A 424 7.70 10.31 -7.48
CA LEU A 424 8.23 9.99 -8.81
C LEU A 424 9.59 10.67 -8.95
N GLN A 425 10.67 9.89 -8.79
CA GLN A 425 12.00 10.33 -9.20
C GLN A 425 12.18 9.96 -10.67
N GLU A 426 12.53 10.95 -11.51
CA GLU A 426 12.86 10.77 -12.94
C GLU A 426 14.14 9.96 -13.13
#